data_AF-A0A963PE25-F1
#
_entry.id   AF-A0A963PE25-F1
#
_cell.length_a   1.000
_cell.length_b   1.000
_cell.length_c   1.000
_cell.angle_alpha   90.00
_cell.angle_beta   90.00
_cell.angle_gamma   90.00
#
_symmetry.space_group_name_H-M   'P 1'
#
loop_
_entity.id
_entity.type
_entity.pdbx_description
1 polymer ?
#
loop_
_entity_poly.entity_id
_entity_poly.type
_entity_poly.pdbx_seq_one_letter_code
_entity_poly.pdbx_strand_id
1 'polypeptide(L)'
;GQHWARVALDISYACCLEMLRVTGIVDERDIEAHMPDLEKPEQKLVEVTHPVTIRNGTFRFERDFTGLDIIETAGTVIAMDGDEPVVTPYDNCVLVMPSKRLGPGLTAVRLGRLV
;
A
#
# COMPACT_ATOMS: atom_id res chain seq x y z
N GLY A 1 -10.68 6.20 -1.87
CA GLY A 1 -9.56 5.59 -1.12
C GLY A 1 -10.08 5.09 0.21
N GLN A 2 -9.38 4.15 0.87
CA GLN A 2 -9.81 3.51 2.12
C GLN A 2 -10.48 4.53 3.07
N HIS A 3 -11.76 4.29 3.38
CA HIS A 3 -12.64 5.03 4.29
C HIS A 3 -13.07 6.45 3.89
N TRP A 4 -13.97 6.59 2.90
CA TRP A 4 -14.94 7.70 2.78
C TRP A 4 -14.43 9.14 3.04
N ALA A 5 -13.14 9.36 2.90
CA ALA A 5 -12.52 10.62 3.28
C ALA A 5 -12.94 11.67 2.27
N ARG A 6 -13.35 12.86 2.75
CA ARG A 6 -13.84 13.93 1.86
C ARG A 6 -12.80 14.30 0.80
N VAL A 7 -11.52 14.32 1.17
CA VAL A 7 -10.39 14.58 0.27
C VAL A 7 -10.26 13.55 -0.87
N ALA A 8 -10.81 12.34 -0.70
CA ALA A 8 -10.76 11.33 -1.74
C ALA A 8 -11.57 11.73 -2.99
N LEU A 9 -12.57 12.62 -2.84
CA LEU A 9 -13.29 13.19 -3.99
C LEU A 9 -12.33 14.01 -4.85
N ASP A 10 -11.67 14.98 -4.23
CA ASP A 10 -10.74 15.89 -4.90
C ASP A 10 -9.57 15.12 -5.50
N ILE A 11 -8.99 14.16 -4.78
CA ILE A 11 -7.92 13.28 -5.30
C ILE A 11 -8.40 12.50 -6.52
N SER A 12 -9.61 11.92 -6.48
CA SER A 12 -10.13 11.14 -7.61
C SER A 12 -10.36 12.04 -8.83
N TYR A 13 -10.85 13.25 -8.61
CA TYR A 13 -11.06 14.23 -9.66
C TYR A 13 -9.74 14.68 -10.29
N ALA A 14 -8.74 15.03 -9.47
CA ALA A 14 -7.39 15.34 -9.93
C ALA A 14 -6.77 14.20 -10.75
N CYS A 15 -6.89 12.94 -10.30
CA CYS A 15 -6.40 11.79 -11.07
C CYS A 15 -7.04 11.68 -12.46
N CYS A 16 -8.36 11.91 -12.56
CA CYS A 16 -9.05 11.92 -13.86
C CYS A 16 -8.54 13.05 -14.76
N LEU A 17 -8.35 14.25 -14.21
CA LEU A 17 -7.84 15.40 -14.94
C LEU A 17 -6.40 15.19 -15.42
N GLU A 18 -5.51 14.65 -14.59
CA GLU A 18 -4.14 14.32 -15.00
C GLU A 18 -4.11 13.21 -16.07
N MET A 19 -5.02 12.23 -16.00
CA MET A 19 -5.16 11.24 -17.06
C MET A 19 -5.59 11.90 -18.39
N LEU A 20 -6.57 12.80 -18.35
CA LEU A 20 -7.02 13.54 -19.53
C LEU A 20 -5.89 14.39 -20.12
N ARG A 21 -5.09 15.05 -19.27
CA ARG A 21 -3.89 15.79 -19.66
C ARG A 21 -2.92 14.92 -20.45
N VAL A 22 -2.60 13.73 -19.92
CA VAL A 22 -1.66 12.78 -20.59
C VAL A 22 -2.20 12.31 -21.95
N THR A 23 -3.51 12.14 -22.09
CA THR A 23 -4.11 11.74 -23.37
C THR A 23 -4.21 12.85 -24.41
N GLY A 24 -4.15 14.12 -23.99
CA GLY A 24 -4.30 15.29 -24.87
C GLY A 24 -5.68 15.45 -25.51
N ILE A 25 -6.70 14.75 -25.00
CA ILE A 25 -8.08 14.79 -25.55
C ILE A 25 -8.80 16.09 -25.16
N VAL A 26 -8.38 16.73 -24.06
CA VAL A 26 -8.97 17.95 -23.51
C VAL A 26 -7.91 19.06 -23.53
N ASP A 27 -8.33 20.31 -23.77
CA ASP A 27 -7.45 21.47 -23.74
C ASP A 27 -6.86 21.66 -22.33
N GLU A 28 -5.56 21.94 -22.27
CA GLU A 28 -4.84 22.15 -21.02
C GLU A 28 -5.48 23.23 -20.13
N ARG A 29 -6.02 24.29 -20.74
CA ARG A 29 -6.66 25.39 -20.00
C ARG A 29 -7.94 24.94 -19.30
N ASP A 30 -8.69 24.03 -19.91
CA ASP A 30 -9.90 23.47 -19.30
C ASP A 30 -9.53 22.56 -18.12
N ILE A 31 -8.41 21.83 -18.22
CA ILE A 31 -7.89 20.99 -17.14
C ILE A 31 -7.45 21.85 -15.95
N GLU A 32 -6.64 22.88 -16.20
CA GLU A 32 -6.14 23.79 -15.17
C GLU A 32 -7.28 24.52 -14.44
N ALA A 33 -8.32 24.94 -15.17
CA ALA A 33 -9.48 25.62 -14.59
C ALA A 33 -10.30 24.75 -13.62
N HIS A 34 -10.21 23.42 -13.74
CA HIS A 34 -10.97 22.47 -12.92
C HIS A 34 -10.09 21.70 -11.92
N MET A 35 -8.76 21.87 -11.97
CA MET A 35 -7.86 21.15 -11.08
C MET A 35 -8.10 21.57 -9.62
N PRO A 36 -8.40 20.64 -8.69
CA PRO A 36 -8.54 20.99 -7.29
C PRO A 36 -7.19 21.36 -6.69
N ASP A 37 -7.21 22.31 -5.76
CA ASP A 37 -6.02 22.67 -4.97
C ASP A 37 -5.73 21.57 -3.94
N LEU A 38 -4.74 20.74 -4.24
CA LEU A 38 -4.33 19.60 -3.43
C LEU A 38 -2.87 19.73 -3.06
N GLU A 39 -2.57 19.48 -1.78
CA GLU A 39 -1.20 19.25 -1.36
C GLU A 39 -0.62 18.04 -2.11
N LYS A 40 0.58 18.21 -2.68
CA LYS A 40 1.32 17.17 -3.38
C LYS A 40 2.48 16.73 -2.48
N PRO A 41 2.26 15.78 -1.56
CA PRO A 41 3.33 15.31 -0.70
C PRO A 41 4.42 14.61 -1.51
N GLU A 42 5.63 14.55 -0.94
CA GLU A 42 6.75 13.83 -1.55
C GLU A 42 6.38 12.36 -1.80
N GLN A 43 6.56 11.91 -3.04
CA GLN A 43 6.32 10.53 -3.41
C GLN A 43 7.46 9.65 -2.88
N LYS A 44 7.09 8.61 -2.14
CA LYS A 44 8.02 7.59 -1.66
C LYS A 44 7.94 6.36 -2.57
N LEU A 45 9.10 5.82 -2.95
CA LEU A 45 9.18 4.57 -3.69
C LEU A 45 9.41 3.41 -2.73
N VAL A 46 8.64 2.34 -2.89
CA VAL A 46 8.83 1.09 -2.13
C VAL A 46 9.22 -0.01 -3.10
N GLU A 47 10.46 -0.49 -2.99
CA GLU A 47 10.90 -1.69 -3.68
C GLU A 47 10.40 -2.93 -2.93
N VAL A 48 9.58 -3.75 -3.59
CA VAL A 48 9.11 -5.03 -3.01
C VAL A 48 10.22 -6.06 -3.12
N THR A 49 10.63 -6.62 -1.99
CA THR A 49 11.76 -7.57 -1.91
C THR A 49 11.31 -9.03 -2.01
N HIS A 50 10.19 -9.39 -1.37
CA HIS A 50 9.60 -10.74 -1.46
C HIS A 50 8.18 -10.80 -0.84
N PRO A 51 7.36 -11.79 -1.24
CA PRO A 51 6.05 -12.06 -0.64
C PRO A 51 6.15 -12.96 0.60
N VAL A 52 5.23 -12.78 1.54
CA VAL A 52 4.88 -13.79 2.56
C VAL A 52 3.69 -14.59 2.04
N THR A 53 3.93 -15.84 1.64
CA THR A 53 2.88 -16.76 1.19
C THR A 53 2.50 -17.70 2.31
N ILE A 54 1.20 -17.79 2.57
CA ILE A 54 0.63 -18.65 3.60
C ILE A 54 0.88 -20.10 3.17
N ARG A 55 1.57 -20.87 4.00
CA ARG A 55 1.91 -22.25 3.67
C ARG A 55 0.74 -23.16 3.98
N ASN A 56 0.49 -23.41 5.26
CA ASN A 56 -0.52 -24.32 5.77
C ASN A 56 -0.95 -23.88 7.16
N GLY A 57 -2.26 -23.91 7.44
CA GLY A 57 -2.81 -23.60 8.77
C GLY A 57 -3.56 -22.27 8.84
N THR A 58 -3.78 -21.82 10.07
CA THR A 58 -4.50 -20.58 10.36
C THR A 58 -3.51 -19.43 10.42
N PHE A 59 -3.44 -18.64 9.35
CA PHE A 59 -2.63 -17.42 9.33
C PHE A 59 -3.31 -16.30 10.12
N ARG A 60 -2.55 -15.62 10.98
CA ARG A 60 -3.04 -14.48 11.77
C ARG A 60 -1.96 -13.42 11.89
N PHE A 61 -2.26 -12.19 11.49
CA PHE A 61 -1.40 -11.04 11.81
C PHE A 61 -1.41 -10.76 13.32
N GLU A 62 -0.29 -10.29 13.86
CA GLU A 62 -0.19 -9.91 15.27
C GLU A 62 -1.13 -8.76 15.65
N ARG A 63 -1.40 -7.87 14.68
CA ARG A 63 -2.39 -6.80 14.77
C ARG A 63 -2.96 -6.49 13.40
N ASP A 64 -3.94 -5.61 13.34
CA ASP A 64 -4.37 -5.04 12.08
C ASP A 64 -3.26 -4.16 11.49
N PHE A 65 -2.91 -4.45 10.24
CA PHE A 65 -2.06 -3.62 9.41
C PHE A 65 -2.91 -3.01 8.29
N THR A 66 -2.76 -1.71 8.06
CA THR A 66 -3.53 -0.98 7.05
C THR A 66 -2.78 -0.84 5.73
N GLY A 67 -1.49 -1.19 5.73
CA GLY A 67 -0.61 -1.14 4.58
C GLY A 67 0.27 0.10 4.59
N LEU A 68 1.48 -0.06 4.06
CA LEU A 68 2.59 0.89 4.16
C LEU A 68 3.07 1.14 5.59
N ASP A 69 2.65 0.33 6.57
CA ASP A 69 3.26 0.28 7.90
C ASP A 69 4.77 0.00 7.77
N ILE A 70 5.59 0.75 8.50
CA ILE A 70 7.05 0.55 8.57
C ILE A 70 7.37 -0.12 9.90
N ILE A 71 7.97 -1.30 9.84
CA ILE A 71 8.46 -2.03 11.00
C ILE A 71 9.94 -1.72 11.16
N GLU A 72 10.29 -1.00 12.22
CA GLU A 72 11.63 -0.43 12.39
C GLU A 72 12.72 -1.50 12.55
N THR A 73 12.45 -2.58 13.28
CA THR A 73 13.47 -3.55 13.69
C THR A 73 13.33 -4.88 12.94
N ALA A 74 14.45 -5.42 12.46
CA ALA A 74 14.55 -6.77 11.90
C ALA A 74 14.23 -7.84 12.96
N GLY A 75 13.67 -8.97 12.53
CA GLY A 75 13.27 -10.07 13.40
C GLY A 75 11.96 -9.82 14.16
N THR A 76 11.28 -8.70 13.93
CA THR A 76 9.99 -8.40 14.55
C THR A 76 8.93 -9.35 14.02
N VAL A 77 8.23 -10.06 14.91
CA VAL A 77 7.10 -10.92 14.54
C VAL A 77 5.93 -10.06 14.08
N ILE A 78 5.43 -10.30 12.87
CA ILE A 78 4.29 -9.58 12.29
C ILE A 78 3.05 -10.47 12.13
N ALA A 79 3.24 -11.79 12.10
CA ALA A 79 2.15 -12.75 11.99
C ALA A 79 2.61 -14.13 12.48
N MET A 80 1.63 -15.01 12.67
CA MET A 80 1.81 -16.45 12.84
C MET A 80 1.19 -17.18 11.65
N ASP A 81 1.91 -18.11 11.05
CA ASP A 81 1.39 -19.08 10.07
C ASP A 81 1.30 -20.45 10.74
N GLY A 82 0.17 -20.73 11.40
CA GLY A 82 0.09 -21.80 12.38
C GLY A 82 0.96 -21.49 13.60
N ASP A 83 1.92 -22.37 13.90
CA ASP A 83 2.87 -22.19 15.00
C ASP A 83 4.19 -21.52 14.56
N GLU A 84 4.37 -21.27 13.26
CA GLU A 84 5.59 -20.64 12.74
C GLU A 84 5.48 -19.11 12.75
N PRO A 85 6.41 -18.39 13.42
CA PRO A 85 6.42 -16.94 13.39
C PRO A 85 6.90 -16.42 12.03
N VAL A 86 6.17 -15.44 11.49
CA VAL A 86 6.58 -14.64 10.34
C VAL A 86 7.23 -13.37 10.87
N VAL A 87 8.50 -13.17 10.52
CA VAL A 87 9.30 -12.04 10.99
C VAL A 87 9.74 -11.12 9.88
N THR A 88 10.00 -9.86 10.21
CA THR A 88 10.65 -8.92 9.28
C THR A 88 12.11 -9.35 9.02
N PRO A 89 12.57 -9.40 7.77
CA PRO A 89 13.93 -9.85 7.47
C PRO A 89 14.98 -8.75 7.63
N TYR A 90 14.55 -7.50 7.84
CA TYR A 90 15.43 -6.33 7.92
C TYR A 90 14.75 -5.14 8.59
N ASP A 91 15.56 -4.15 8.98
CA ASP A 91 15.10 -2.90 9.55
C ASP A 91 14.32 -2.05 8.54
N ASN A 92 13.39 -1.23 9.04
CA ASN A 92 12.51 -0.37 8.26
C ASN A 92 11.75 -1.13 7.16
N CYS A 93 11.24 -2.32 7.50
CA CYS A 93 10.50 -3.16 6.59
C CYS A 93 9.09 -2.63 6.35
N VAL A 94 8.77 -2.31 5.09
CA VAL A 94 7.45 -1.82 4.69
C VAL A 94 6.51 -3.00 4.44
N LEU A 95 5.32 -2.99 5.05
CA LEU A 95 4.27 -3.97 4.80
C LEU A 95 3.33 -3.49 3.69
N VAL A 96 3.43 -4.08 2.51
CA VAL A 96 2.67 -3.70 1.33
C VAL A 96 1.46 -4.63 1.15
N MET A 97 0.27 -4.02 1.09
CA MET A 97 -1.02 -4.69 0.84
C MET A 97 -1.28 -5.92 1.74
N PRO A 98 -1.31 -5.76 3.08
CA PRO A 98 -1.72 -6.83 3.97
C PRO A 98 -3.15 -7.29 3.62
N SER A 99 -3.31 -8.58 3.33
CA SER A 99 -4.57 -9.17 2.87
C SER A 99 -5.54 -9.38 4.03
N LYS A 100 -6.81 -9.06 3.80
CA LYS A 100 -7.92 -9.48 4.68
C LYS A 100 -8.48 -10.87 4.31
N ARG A 101 -8.03 -11.43 3.18
CA ARG A 101 -8.42 -12.76 2.69
C ARG A 101 -7.22 -13.67 2.86
N LEU A 102 -7.22 -14.41 3.96
CA LEU A 102 -6.12 -15.26 4.38
C LEU A 102 -6.48 -16.72 4.10
N GLY A 103 -5.60 -17.44 3.41
CA GLY A 103 -5.77 -18.85 3.12
C GLY A 103 -4.50 -19.46 2.51
N PRO A 104 -4.28 -20.78 2.66
CA PRO A 104 -3.12 -21.47 2.11
C PRO A 104 -2.88 -21.17 0.62
N GLY A 105 -1.62 -20.95 0.25
CA GLY A 105 -1.19 -20.59 -1.10
C GLY A 105 -1.39 -19.11 -1.48
N LEU A 106 -2.11 -18.33 -0.69
CA LEU A 106 -2.28 -16.89 -0.93
C LEU A 106 -1.15 -16.08 -0.31
N THR A 107 -0.82 -14.94 -0.93
CA THR A 107 0.08 -13.95 -0.34
C THR A 107 -0.64 -13.21 0.78
N ALA A 108 -0.15 -13.33 2.02
CA ALA A 108 -0.65 -12.58 3.15
C ALA A 108 -0.24 -11.10 3.07
N VAL A 109 1.03 -10.83 2.77
CA VAL A 109 1.61 -9.48 2.68
C VAL A 109 2.84 -9.50 1.78
N ARG A 110 3.19 -8.36 1.19
CA ARG A 110 4.47 -8.16 0.48
C ARG A 110 5.37 -7.31 1.36
N LEU A 111 6.64 -7.68 1.47
CA LEU A 111 7.63 -6.93 2.23
C LEU A 111 8.46 -6.06 1.28
N GLY A 112 8.80 -4.85 1.69
CA GLY A 112 9.54 -3.92 0.85
C GLY A 112 10.46 -2.96 1.62
N ARG A 113 11.23 -2.16 0.88
CA ARG A 113 12.13 -1.12 1.38
C ARG A 113 11.84 0.20 0.72
N LEU A 114 11.99 1.30 1.46
CA LEU A 114 12.03 2.62 0.86
C LEU A 114 13.34 2.78 0.07
N VAL A 115 13.23 3.33 -1.15
CA VAL A 115 14.36 3.59 -2.06
C VAL A 115 14.26 4.98 -2.68
#